data_AF-A0A1G3M515-F1
#
_entry.id   AF-A0A1G3M515-F1
#
_cell.length_a   1.000
_cell.length_b   1.000
_cell.length_c   1.000
_cell.angle_alpha   90.00
_cell.angle_beta   90.00
_cell.angle_gamma   90.00
#
_symmetry.space_group_name_H-M   'P 1'
#
loop_
_entity.id
_entity.type
_entity.pdbx_description
1 polymer ?
#
loop_
_entity_poly.entity_id
_entity_poly.type
_entity_poly.pdbx_seq_one_letter_code
_entity_poly.pdbx_strand_id
1 'polypeptide(L)'
;MLARHQARRKAAFTKLVAAGLPRRTLMDPVFNLREIVKQMVLLEDHLTHPYKLCPDCVRKHLLTIEGFAEEAATLDQLGIFRELTEVLGTAARRWIENFEDGTPPPELALSVRAARKKLAPLCADPRGSANRVASLWLQRGLCPHRLAALG
;
A
#
# COMPACT_ATOMS: atom_id res chain seq x y z
N MET A 1 27.60 -10.47 16.35
CA MET A 1 26.33 -10.02 17.01
C MET A 1 25.22 -9.69 16.01
N LEU A 2 25.50 -8.96 14.92
CA LEU A 2 24.53 -8.57 13.88
C LEU A 2 23.74 -9.73 13.24
N ALA A 3 24.40 -10.85 12.91
CA ALA A 3 23.76 -12.02 12.29
C ALA A 3 22.68 -12.68 13.18
N ARG A 4 22.89 -12.71 14.51
CA ARG A 4 21.90 -13.23 15.47
C ARG A 4 20.68 -12.31 15.58
N HIS A 5 20.87 -11.00 15.44
CA HIS A 5 19.80 -10.00 15.46
C HIS A 5 18.94 -10.07 14.19
N GLN A 6 19.58 -10.22 13.02
CA GLN A 6 18.90 -10.43 11.74
C GLN A 6 18.13 -11.76 11.70
N ALA A 7 18.72 -12.85 12.22
CA ALA A 7 18.04 -14.15 12.30
C ALA A 7 16.80 -14.11 13.21
N ARG A 8 16.88 -13.41 14.35
CA ARG A 8 15.74 -13.19 15.25
C ARG A 8 14.64 -12.35 14.59
N ARG A 9 14.99 -11.29 13.86
CA ARG A 9 14.05 -10.47 13.08
C ARG A 9 13.33 -11.30 12.02
N LYS A 10 14.07 -12.11 11.27
CA LYS A 10 13.52 -12.99 10.24
C LYS A 10 12.58 -14.03 10.84
N ALA A 11 12.96 -14.67 11.95
CA ALA A 11 12.12 -15.65 12.64
C ALA A 11 10.84 -15.03 13.24
N ALA A 12 10.93 -13.83 13.82
CA ALA A 12 9.77 -13.10 14.34
C ALA A 12 8.81 -12.71 13.22
N PHE A 13 9.33 -12.22 12.09
CA PHE A 13 8.55 -11.92 10.89
C PHE A 13 7.83 -13.16 10.36
N THR A 14 8.52 -14.29 10.19
CA THR A 14 7.93 -15.55 9.73
C THR A 14 6.83 -16.06 10.67
N LYS A 15 7.03 -15.93 11.99
CA LYS A 15 6.04 -16.35 13.00
C LYS A 15 4.79 -15.45 12.99
N LEU A 16 4.96 -14.14 12.76
CA LEU A 16 3.85 -13.19 12.59
C LEU A 16 3.04 -13.46 11.32
N VAL A 17 3.70 -13.81 10.22
CA VAL A 17 3.02 -14.17 8.95
C VAL A 17 2.23 -15.46 9.09
N ALA A 18 2.77 -16.46 9.81
CA ALA A 18 2.15 -17.78 9.97
C ALA A 18 0.91 -17.78 10.89
N ALA A 19 0.79 -16.82 11.81
CA ALA A 19 -0.23 -16.85 12.87
C ALA A 19 -1.64 -16.40 12.45
N GLY A 20 -1.84 -15.88 11.22
CA GLY A 20 -3.16 -15.38 10.77
C GLY A 20 -3.62 -14.19 11.62
N LEU A 21 -3.27 -12.97 11.19
CA LEU A 21 -3.18 -11.85 12.13
C LEU A 21 -4.54 -11.26 12.55
N PRO A 22 -4.76 -11.02 13.86
CA PRO A 22 -5.87 -10.20 14.32
C PRO A 22 -5.75 -8.78 13.76
N ARG A 23 -6.85 -8.02 13.77
CA ARG A 23 -6.86 -6.59 13.39
C ARG A 23 -5.71 -5.89 14.09
N ARG A 24 -4.68 -5.49 13.33
CA ARG A 24 -3.51 -4.80 13.87
C ARG A 24 -3.98 -3.49 14.53
N THR A 25 -3.43 -3.20 15.71
CA THR A 25 -3.76 -2.00 16.45
C THR A 25 -3.17 -0.78 15.76
N LEU A 26 -3.69 0.41 16.07
CA LEU A 26 -3.19 1.68 15.54
C LEU A 26 -1.67 1.84 15.73
N MET A 27 -1.14 1.26 16.81
CA MET A 27 0.28 1.35 17.20
C MET A 27 1.19 0.34 16.48
N ASP A 28 0.67 -0.46 15.54
CA ASP A 28 1.47 -1.40 14.76
C ASP A 28 1.97 -0.71 13.47
N PRO A 29 3.28 -0.64 13.19
CA PRO A 29 3.78 -0.02 11.96
C PRO A 29 3.21 -0.68 10.69
N VAL A 30 2.85 -1.96 10.72
CA VAL A 30 2.24 -2.67 9.58
C VAL A 30 0.82 -2.17 9.30
N PHE A 31 0.11 -1.67 10.32
CA PHE A 31 -1.18 -1.00 10.13
C PHE A 31 -1.01 0.24 9.24
N ASN A 32 -0.03 1.09 9.55
CA ASN A 32 0.25 2.29 8.77
C ASN A 32 0.70 1.97 7.35
N LEU A 33 1.58 0.97 7.16
CA LEU A 33 1.96 0.51 5.82
C LEU A 33 0.76 0.03 4.99
N ARG A 34 -0.22 -0.62 5.62
CA ARG A 34 -1.48 -1.00 4.95
C ARG A 34 -2.33 0.21 4.59
N GLU A 35 -2.44 1.20 5.46
CA GLU A 35 -3.19 2.42 5.15
C GLU A 35 -2.52 3.22 4.01
N ILE A 36 -1.19 3.28 3.96
CA ILE A 36 -0.42 3.83 2.81
C ILE A 36 -0.85 3.15 1.51
N VAL A 37 -0.88 1.81 1.47
CA VAL A 37 -1.29 1.06 0.26
C VAL A 37 -2.70 1.47 -0.20
N LYS A 38 -3.64 1.66 0.74
CA LYS A 38 -4.99 2.11 0.39
C LYS A 38 -5.01 3.54 -0.15
N GLN A 39 -4.28 4.45 0.48
CA GLN A 39 -4.16 5.83 0.00
C GLN A 39 -3.55 5.88 -1.41
N MET A 40 -2.56 5.02 -1.71
CA MET A 40 -2.00 4.88 -3.06
C MET A 40 -3.03 4.38 -4.08
N VAL A 41 -3.92 3.44 -3.73
CA VAL A 41 -5.00 2.97 -4.62
C VAL A 41 -5.97 4.10 -4.95
N LEU A 42 -6.38 4.87 -3.93
CA LEU A 42 -7.30 6.00 -4.12
C LEU A 42 -6.66 7.11 -4.94
N LEU A 43 -5.40 7.43 -4.64
CA LEU A 43 -4.61 8.40 -5.38
C LEU A 43 -4.47 8.01 -6.86
N GLU A 44 -4.20 6.74 -7.16
CA GLU A 44 -4.17 6.25 -8.55
C GLU A 44 -5.51 6.47 -9.28
N ASP A 45 -6.65 6.26 -8.60
CA ASP A 45 -7.98 6.49 -9.19
C ASP A 45 -8.20 7.96 -9.53
N HIS A 46 -7.78 8.89 -8.66
CA HIS A 46 -7.83 10.33 -8.89
C HIS A 46 -6.90 10.78 -10.02
N LEU A 47 -5.70 10.22 -10.12
CA LEU A 47 -4.70 10.61 -11.11
C LEU A 47 -4.96 10.02 -12.51
N THR A 48 -5.64 8.87 -12.58
CA THR A 48 -5.91 8.18 -13.85
C THR A 48 -7.19 8.68 -14.52
N HIS A 49 -8.18 9.13 -13.75
CA HIS A 49 -9.49 9.52 -14.26
C HIS A 49 -9.69 11.04 -14.21
N PRO A 50 -9.69 11.76 -15.35
CA PRO A 50 -9.79 13.21 -15.37
C PRO A 50 -11.02 13.78 -14.63
N TYR A 51 -12.17 13.08 -14.70
CA TYR A 51 -13.40 13.49 -14.02
C TYR A 51 -13.36 13.36 -12.49
N LYS A 52 -12.38 12.61 -11.94
CA LYS A 52 -12.13 12.47 -10.51
C LYS A 52 -10.92 13.29 -10.04
N LEU A 53 -10.22 13.96 -10.95
CA LEU A 53 -9.02 14.70 -10.63
C LEU A 53 -9.39 15.95 -9.82
N CYS A 54 -9.17 15.88 -8.51
CA CYS A 54 -9.34 16.99 -7.58
C CYS A 54 -7.98 17.28 -6.95
N PRO A 55 -7.37 18.45 -7.20
CA PRO A 55 -6.05 18.79 -6.66
C PRO A 55 -5.96 18.68 -5.14
N ASP A 56 -7.03 19.06 -4.43
CA ASP A 56 -7.06 19.00 -2.97
C ASP A 56 -7.14 17.54 -2.47
N CYS A 57 -7.87 16.69 -3.18
CA CYS A 57 -7.87 15.25 -2.87
C CYS A 57 -6.49 14.64 -3.11
N VAL A 58 -5.82 15.00 -4.22
CA VAL A 58 -4.47 14.53 -4.53
C VAL A 58 -3.49 14.94 -3.42
N ARG A 59 -3.45 16.23 -3.05
CA ARG A 59 -2.61 16.73 -1.94
C ARG A 59 -2.91 16.01 -0.63
N LYS A 60 -4.19 15.86 -0.27
CA LYS A 60 -4.61 15.12 0.93
C LYS A 60 -4.06 13.70 0.93
N HIS A 61 -4.21 12.95 -0.17
CA HIS A 61 -3.71 11.58 -0.26
C HIS A 61 -2.19 11.51 -0.12
N LEU A 62 -1.46 12.42 -0.79
CA LEU A 62 0.00 12.48 -0.72
C LEU A 62 0.50 12.80 0.70
N LEU A 63 -0.05 13.84 1.34
CA LEU A 63 0.29 14.20 2.72
C LEU A 63 -0.08 13.09 3.72
N THR A 64 -1.19 12.39 3.48
CA THR A 64 -1.59 11.24 4.31
C THR A 64 -0.61 10.07 4.16
N ILE A 65 -0.11 9.82 2.94
CA ILE A 65 0.91 8.79 2.69
C ILE A 65 2.21 9.14 3.43
N GLU A 66 2.67 10.39 3.33
CA GLU A 66 3.85 10.87 4.04
C GLU A 66 3.70 10.70 5.56
N GLY A 67 2.60 11.20 6.13
CA GLY A 67 2.35 11.11 7.57
C GLY A 67 2.32 9.68 8.09
N PHE A 68 1.67 8.75 7.38
CA PHE A 68 1.70 7.34 7.77
C PHE A 68 3.09 6.71 7.63
N ALA A 69 3.91 7.15 6.68
CA ALA A 69 5.26 6.63 6.53
C ALA A 69 6.14 7.07 7.71
N GLU A 70 6.03 8.32 8.14
CA GLU A 70 6.78 8.86 9.29
C GLU A 70 6.31 8.25 10.62
N GLU A 71 4.99 8.07 10.79
CA GLU A 71 4.44 7.40 11.96
C GLU A 71 4.87 5.92 12.00
N ALA A 72 4.84 5.20 10.86
CA ALA A 72 5.32 3.83 10.79
C ALA A 72 6.81 3.71 11.14
N ALA A 73 7.65 4.65 10.71
CA ALA A 73 9.07 4.70 11.07
C ALA A 73 9.27 4.89 12.58
N THR A 74 8.41 5.70 13.21
CA THR A 74 8.42 5.98 14.65
C THR A 74 7.94 4.79 15.48
N LEU A 75 6.90 4.10 15.03
CA LEU A 75 6.34 2.92 15.69
C LEU A 75 7.22 1.66 15.55
N ASP A 76 8.10 1.62 14.54
CA ASP A 76 9.00 0.49 14.30
C ASP A 76 10.22 0.49 15.24
N GLN A 77 9.98 0.14 16.50
CA GLN A 77 10.99 0.06 17.56
C GLN A 77 12.11 -0.97 17.28
N LEU A 78 11.84 -1.97 16.45
CA LEU A 78 12.82 -3.01 16.08
C LEU A 78 13.60 -2.66 14.80
N GLY A 79 13.26 -1.54 14.16
CA GLY A 79 13.85 -1.09 12.90
C GLY A 79 13.65 -2.08 11.75
N ILE A 80 12.59 -2.89 11.78
CA ILE A 80 12.26 -3.91 10.77
C ILE A 80 11.88 -3.26 9.43
N PHE A 81 11.11 -2.18 9.48
CA PHE A 81 10.52 -1.45 8.36
C PHE A 81 11.13 -0.07 8.15
N ARG A 82 11.99 0.42 9.06
CA ARG A 82 12.58 1.77 9.03
C ARG A 82 13.07 2.23 7.65
N GLU A 83 13.91 1.44 6.99
CA GLU A 83 14.43 1.76 5.65
C GLU A 83 13.30 1.88 4.62
N LEU A 84 12.35 0.95 4.64
CA LEU A 84 11.17 0.97 3.76
C LEU A 84 10.32 2.22 4.00
N THR A 85 10.07 2.57 5.27
CA THR A 85 9.25 3.72 5.65
C THR A 85 9.93 5.05 5.31
N GLU A 86 11.26 5.15 5.46
CA GLU A 86 12.03 6.34 5.06
C GLU A 86 12.04 6.54 3.54
N VAL A 87 12.19 5.45 2.78
CA VAL A 87 12.08 5.47 1.31
C VAL A 87 10.67 5.90 0.89
N LEU A 88 9.62 5.39 1.55
CA LEU A 88 8.24 5.78 1.27
C LEU A 88 7.97 7.25 1.58
N GLY A 89 8.46 7.76 2.72
CA GLY A 89 8.32 9.19 3.07
C GLY A 89 9.02 10.09 2.05
N THR A 90 10.25 9.73 1.65
CA THR A 90 10.98 10.44 0.60
C THR A 90 10.26 10.39 -0.76
N ALA A 91 9.70 9.23 -1.13
CA ALA A 91 8.92 9.10 -2.35
C ALA A 91 7.65 9.97 -2.31
N ALA A 92 6.96 10.04 -1.16
CA ALA A 92 5.77 10.86 -0.98
C ALA A 92 6.08 12.35 -1.14
N ARG A 93 7.16 12.85 -0.52
CA ARG A 93 7.62 14.23 -0.71
C ARG A 93 7.91 14.55 -2.17
N ARG A 94 8.62 13.66 -2.86
CA ARG A 94 8.89 13.82 -4.29
C ARG A 94 7.62 13.83 -5.14
N TRP A 95 6.60 13.06 -4.77
CA TRP A 95 5.31 13.10 -5.45
C TRP A 95 4.56 14.41 -5.22
N ILE A 96 4.68 15.01 -4.03
CA ILE A 96 4.13 16.33 -3.72
C ILE A 96 4.80 17.37 -4.60
N GLU A 97 6.14 17.43 -4.60
CA GLU A 97 6.94 18.34 -5.42
C GLU A 97 6.56 18.20 -6.91
N ASN A 98 6.60 16.98 -7.45
CA ASN A 98 6.24 16.72 -8.84
C ASN A 98 4.81 17.18 -9.18
N PHE A 99 3.85 16.99 -8.26
CA PHE A 99 2.47 17.41 -8.48
C PHE A 99 2.35 18.94 -8.48
N GLU A 100 3.05 19.63 -7.58
CA GLU A 100 3.09 21.10 -7.51
C GLU A 100 3.81 21.73 -8.71
N ASP A 101 4.86 21.08 -9.20
CA ASP A 101 5.59 21.47 -10.41
C ASP A 101 4.81 21.20 -11.72
N GLY A 102 3.61 20.63 -11.63
CA GLY A 102 2.72 20.42 -12.78
C GLY A 102 3.02 19.15 -13.58
N THR A 103 3.66 18.14 -12.98
CA THR A 103 3.85 16.83 -13.61
C THR A 103 2.50 16.26 -14.07
N PRO A 104 2.40 15.73 -15.30
CA PRO A 104 1.16 15.15 -15.79
C PRO A 104 0.62 14.06 -14.84
N PRO A 105 -0.67 14.10 -14.44
CA PRO A 105 -1.25 13.12 -13.50
C PRO A 105 -1.00 11.64 -13.88
N PRO A 106 -1.05 11.23 -15.16
CA PRO A 106 -0.76 9.84 -15.55
C PRO A 106 0.66 9.39 -15.22
N GLU A 107 1.66 10.27 -15.34
CA GLU A 107 3.06 9.96 -15.02
C GLU A 107 3.23 9.78 -13.51
N LEU A 108 2.61 10.67 -12.73
CA LEU A 108 2.57 10.53 -11.28
C LEU A 108 1.89 9.21 -10.86
N ALA A 109 0.78 8.85 -11.51
CA ALA A 109 0.07 7.60 -11.25
C ALA A 109 0.94 6.35 -11.47
N LEU A 110 1.78 6.35 -12.51
CA LEU A 110 2.71 5.25 -12.78
C LEU A 110 3.74 5.08 -11.66
N SER A 111 4.27 6.19 -11.15
CA SER A 111 5.24 6.16 -10.05
C SER A 111 4.62 5.64 -8.74
N VAL A 112 3.41 6.10 -8.40
CA VAL A 112 2.63 5.63 -7.24
C VAL A 112 2.31 4.14 -7.37
N ARG A 113 1.88 3.71 -8.57
CA ARG A 113 1.59 2.29 -8.87
C ARG A 113 2.80 1.39 -8.70
N ALA A 114 3.98 1.84 -9.13
CA ALA A 114 5.22 1.09 -8.98
C ALA A 114 5.58 0.87 -7.51
N ALA A 115 5.44 1.91 -6.67
CA ALA A 115 5.65 1.80 -5.23
C ALA A 115 4.60 0.88 -4.57
N ARG A 116 3.31 1.07 -4.88
CA ARG A 116 2.22 0.25 -4.33
C ARG A 116 2.39 -1.23 -4.64
N LYS A 117 2.76 -1.60 -5.86
CA LYS A 117 2.96 -3.01 -6.25
C LYS A 117 4.03 -3.71 -5.40
N LYS A 118 5.07 -2.98 -4.98
CA LYS A 118 6.12 -3.48 -4.10
C LYS A 118 5.64 -3.59 -2.64
N LEU A 119 4.84 -2.61 -2.19
CA LEU A 119 4.39 -2.52 -0.80
C LEU A 119 3.21 -3.45 -0.49
N ALA A 120 2.24 -3.59 -1.39
CA ALA A 120 0.99 -4.32 -1.17
C ALA A 120 1.16 -5.78 -0.69
N PRO A 121 2.13 -6.57 -1.21
CA PRO A 121 2.36 -7.94 -0.72
C PRO A 121 2.82 -8.00 0.75
N LEU A 122 3.50 -6.95 1.24
CA LEU A 122 4.03 -6.90 2.61
C LEU A 122 2.94 -6.55 3.65
N CYS A 123 1.85 -5.93 3.18
CA CYS A 123 0.78 -5.37 4.02
C CYS A 123 -0.58 -6.05 3.79
N ALA A 124 -0.61 -7.12 2.99
CA ALA A 124 -1.83 -7.85 2.70
C ALA A 124 -2.40 -8.47 3.99
N ASP A 125 -3.64 -8.11 4.34
CA ASP A 125 -4.37 -8.73 5.45
C ASP A 125 -4.71 -10.18 5.07
N PRO A 126 -4.25 -11.19 5.84
CA PRO A 126 -4.50 -12.60 5.55
C PRO A 126 -5.94 -13.07 5.77
N ARG A 127 -6.87 -12.23 6.25
CA ARG A 127 -8.29 -12.61 6.45
C ARG A 127 -9.12 -12.84 5.17
N GLY A 128 -8.51 -13.20 4.04
CA GLY A 128 -9.26 -13.71 2.88
C GLY A 128 -8.76 -13.37 1.47
N SER A 129 -7.47 -13.16 1.23
CA SER A 129 -6.97 -13.05 -0.15
C SER A 129 -7.16 -14.35 -0.95
N ALA A 130 -7.23 -15.51 -0.26
CA ALA A 130 -7.61 -16.81 -0.81
C ALA A 130 -9.13 -16.95 -1.09
N ASN A 131 -9.97 -16.14 -0.44
CA ASN A 131 -11.43 -16.11 -0.63
C ASN A 131 -11.88 -14.84 -1.35
N ARG A 132 -11.04 -14.25 -2.21
CA ARG A 132 -11.48 -13.16 -3.07
C ARG A 132 -12.60 -13.68 -3.98
N VAL A 133 -13.83 -13.27 -3.68
CA VAL A 133 -15.02 -13.62 -4.45
C VAL A 133 -14.77 -13.31 -5.93
N ALA A 134 -14.10 -12.19 -6.26
CA ALA A 134 -13.68 -11.82 -7.62
C ALA A 134 -12.81 -12.87 -8.35
N SER A 135 -11.82 -13.47 -7.66
CA SER A 135 -11.03 -14.56 -8.25
C SER A 135 -11.78 -15.89 -8.29
N LEU A 136 -12.74 -16.12 -7.38
CA LEU A 136 -13.67 -17.24 -7.46
C LEU A 136 -14.64 -17.09 -8.65
N TRP A 137 -15.11 -15.87 -8.96
CA TRP A 137 -15.92 -15.59 -10.15
C TRP A 137 -15.15 -15.86 -11.45
N LEU A 138 -13.85 -15.52 -11.49
CA LEU A 138 -12.96 -15.86 -12.61
C LEU A 138 -12.70 -17.37 -12.73
N GLN A 139 -12.43 -18.05 -11.62
CA GLN A 139 -12.20 -19.50 -11.59
C GLN A 139 -13.46 -20.32 -11.90
N ARG A 140 -14.65 -19.81 -11.55
CA ARG A 140 -15.95 -20.45 -11.81
C ARG A 140 -16.63 -19.96 -13.10
N GLY A 141 -15.99 -19.05 -13.86
CA GLY A 141 -16.53 -18.53 -15.12
C GLY A 141 -17.74 -17.60 -15.00
N LEU A 142 -18.09 -17.16 -13.79
CA LEU A 142 -19.33 -16.43 -13.49
C LEU A 142 -19.19 -14.89 -13.57
N CYS A 143 -18.11 -14.36 -14.17
CA CYS A 143 -17.90 -12.93 -14.33
C CYS A 143 -19.13 -12.24 -15.00
N PRO A 144 -19.70 -11.17 -14.42
CA PRO A 144 -20.88 -10.49 -14.96
C PRO A 144 -20.70 -10.03 -16.41
N HIS A 145 -19.48 -9.64 -16.78
CA HIS A 145 -19.14 -9.19 -18.13
C HIS A 145 -19.10 -10.33 -19.17
N ARG A 146 -19.04 -11.60 -18.73
CA ARG A 146 -19.09 -12.79 -19.61
C ARG A 146 -20.49 -13.36 -19.77
N LEU A 147 -21.36 -13.18 -18.77
CA LEU A 147 -22.78 -13.55 -18.85
C LEU A 147 -23.56 -12.63 -19.80
N ALA A 148 -23.19 -11.35 -19.88
CA ALA A 148 -23.77 -10.42 -20.84
C ALA A 148 -23.37 -10.67 -22.32
N ALA A 149 -22.42 -11.57 -22.58
CA ALA A 149 -21.99 -11.94 -23.93
C ALA A 149 -22.62 -13.26 -24.44
N LEU A 150 -23.53 -13.86 -23.66
CA LEU A 150 -24.26 -15.09 -23.99
C LEU A 150 -25.77 -14.86 -24.16
N GLY A 151 -26.20 -13.59 -24.26
CA GLY A 151 -27.57 -13.18 -24.59
C GLY A 151 -27.55 -12.24 -25.77
#